data_AF-A0A950QSF5-F1
#
_entry.id   AF-A0A950QSF5-F1
#
_cell.length_a   1.000
_cell.length_b   1.000
_cell.length_c   1.000
_cell.angle_alpha   90.00
_cell.angle_beta   90.00
_cell.angle_gamma   90.00
#
_symmetry.space_group_name_H-M   'P 1'
#
loop_
_entity.id
_entity.type
_entity.pdbx_description
1 polymer ?
#
loop_
_entity_poly.entity_id
_entity_poly.type
_entity_poly.pdbx_seq_one_letter_code
_entity_poly.pdbx_strand_id
1 'polypeptide(L)'
;MNTSTESVAWSDPSLEIGGVPLPKNRHVCGFFRGPDEQYRILLPFIKDGIDRGEKAVHVVKRSGHVNHLERLRSFGIDVDKALSSGQLEVLDWESTYLSGGRFEISKMPDVIRKLISKSRAEGYPRLRYVGNMEWSLEKSPGVEDVIEYESRLHPILLEYPDPVICCYDVGQYPADSIVEILRVHQVAVVCGHVSENPYFVTPDQYLQERLRVNVRCTTVS
;
A
#
# COMPACT_ATOMS: atom_id res chain seq x y z
N MET A 1 -30.55 4.53 13.66
CA MET A 1 -30.61 3.75 12.41
C MET A 1 -29.26 3.09 12.27
N ASN A 2 -29.24 1.77 12.41
CA ASN A 2 -28.03 0.96 12.47
C ASN A 2 -27.62 0.62 11.03
N THR A 3 -26.70 1.37 10.43
CA THR A 3 -26.09 0.99 9.16
C THR A 3 -24.88 0.12 9.47
N SER A 4 -25.15 -1.15 9.79
CA SER A 4 -24.15 -2.20 9.70
C SER A 4 -23.77 -2.35 8.23
N THR A 5 -22.71 -1.67 7.80
CA THR A 5 -22.01 -1.96 6.55
C THR A 5 -21.37 -3.34 6.73
N GLU A 6 -22.13 -4.40 6.42
CA GLU A 6 -21.52 -5.69 6.16
C GLU A 6 -20.54 -5.49 5.00
N SER A 7 -19.25 -5.53 5.31
CA SER A 7 -18.17 -5.42 4.34
C SER A 7 -18.40 -6.43 3.23
N VAL A 8 -18.50 -5.98 1.98
CA VAL A 8 -18.53 -6.89 0.83
C VAL A 8 -17.22 -7.67 0.86
N ALA A 9 -17.31 -8.93 1.27
CA ALA A 9 -16.16 -9.80 1.40
C ALA A 9 -15.68 -10.22 0.01
N TRP A 10 -14.67 -9.52 -0.50
CA TRP A 10 -13.99 -9.95 -1.71
C TRP A 10 -13.12 -11.16 -1.37
N SER A 11 -13.64 -12.39 -1.54
CA SER A 11 -12.82 -13.61 -1.47
C SER A 11 -12.39 -13.99 -2.87
N ASP A 12 -11.08 -13.93 -3.14
CA ASP A 12 -10.49 -14.45 -4.37
C ASP A 12 -9.30 -15.33 -3.98
N PRO A 13 -9.46 -16.66 -3.97
CA PRO A 13 -8.40 -17.57 -3.54
C PRO A 13 -7.21 -17.59 -4.51
N SER A 14 -7.33 -16.96 -5.68
CA SER A 14 -6.24 -16.88 -6.66
C SER A 14 -5.29 -15.70 -6.41
N LEU A 15 -5.60 -14.84 -5.44
CA LEU A 15 -4.76 -13.72 -5.06
C LEU A 15 -3.86 -14.14 -3.89
N GLU A 16 -2.56 -14.30 -4.13
CA GLU A 16 -1.60 -14.75 -3.13
C GLU A 16 -0.31 -13.93 -3.14
N ILE A 17 0.33 -13.81 -1.99
CA ILE A 17 1.69 -13.26 -1.86
C ILE A 17 2.59 -14.38 -1.33
N GLY A 18 3.65 -14.72 -2.05
CA GLY A 18 4.58 -15.78 -1.64
C GLY A 18 3.92 -17.16 -1.49
N GLY A 19 2.88 -17.47 -2.26
CA GLY A 19 2.14 -18.74 -2.17
C GLY A 19 1.12 -18.83 -1.03
N VAL A 20 0.84 -17.71 -0.35
CA VAL A 20 -0.17 -17.64 0.70
C VAL A 20 -1.32 -16.76 0.22
N PRO A 21 -2.58 -17.28 0.20
CA PRO A 21 -3.74 -16.51 -0.21
C PRO A 21 -3.92 -15.26 0.64
N LEU A 22 -4.21 -14.14 -0.01
CA LEU A 22 -4.61 -12.93 0.68
C LEU A 22 -5.98 -13.15 1.33
N PRO A 23 -6.15 -12.74 2.61
CA PRO A 23 -7.46 -12.77 3.25
C PRO A 23 -8.40 -11.76 2.56
N LYS A 24 -9.67 -11.73 3.01
CA LYS A 24 -10.70 -10.83 2.44
C LYS A 24 -10.27 -9.36 2.43
N ASN A 25 -9.43 -9.00 3.39
CA ASN A 25 -8.88 -7.67 3.57
C ASN A 25 -7.69 -7.44 2.65
N ARG A 26 -7.65 -6.28 2.00
CA ARG A 26 -6.75 -6.01 0.87
C ARG A 26 -5.79 -4.84 1.11
N HIS A 27 -5.79 -4.30 2.33
CA HIS A 27 -4.79 -3.33 2.79
C HIS A 27 -3.68 -4.03 3.55
N VAL A 28 -2.53 -4.18 2.91
CA VAL A 28 -1.41 -5.02 3.36
C VAL A 28 -0.21 -4.16 3.73
N CYS A 29 0.32 -4.32 4.93
CA CYS A 29 1.66 -3.84 5.27
C CYS A 29 2.68 -4.95 4.98
N GLY A 30 3.64 -4.66 4.12
CA GLY A 30 4.77 -5.55 3.83
C GLY A 30 6.01 -5.09 4.59
N PHE A 31 6.49 -5.90 5.52
CA PHE A 31 7.72 -5.65 6.27
C PHE A 31 8.86 -6.47 5.67
N PHE A 32 9.83 -5.77 5.10
CA PHE A 32 10.95 -6.38 4.38
C PHE A 32 12.28 -5.93 4.98
N ARG A 33 13.28 -6.81 4.97
CA ARG A 33 14.66 -6.48 5.30
C ARG A 33 15.40 -6.11 4.04
N GLY A 34 15.28 -4.84 3.64
CA GLY A 34 15.87 -4.30 2.44
C GLY A 34 15.25 -4.80 1.12
N PRO A 35 15.76 -4.29 -0.02
CA PRO A 35 15.13 -4.48 -1.33
C PRO A 35 15.14 -5.95 -1.79
N ASP A 36 16.19 -6.72 -1.53
CA ASP A 36 16.28 -8.09 -2.06
C ASP A 36 15.20 -9.01 -1.49
N GLU A 37 14.87 -8.87 -0.20
CA GLU A 37 13.73 -9.60 0.39
C GLU A 37 12.40 -9.11 -0.18
N GLN A 38 12.21 -7.79 -0.30
CA GLN A 38 10.99 -7.22 -0.89
C GLN A 38 10.73 -7.77 -2.29
N TYR A 39 11.72 -7.72 -3.18
CA TYR A 39 11.56 -8.23 -4.54
C TYR A 39 11.35 -9.75 -4.56
N ARG A 40 12.10 -10.53 -3.76
CA ARG A 40 11.91 -11.99 -3.69
C ARG A 40 10.46 -12.37 -3.33
N ILE A 41 9.82 -11.61 -2.46
CA ILE A 41 8.44 -11.89 -2.00
C ILE A 41 7.40 -11.34 -2.97
N LEU A 42 7.59 -10.14 -3.51
CA LEU A 42 6.57 -9.45 -4.30
C LEU A 42 6.62 -9.74 -5.80
N LEU A 43 7.77 -10.15 -6.36
CA LEU A 43 7.88 -10.44 -7.79
C LEU A 43 6.90 -11.52 -8.29
N PRO A 44 6.67 -12.64 -7.58
CA PRO A 44 5.64 -13.61 -7.96
C PRO A 44 4.24 -12.99 -8.02
N PHE A 45 3.87 -12.18 -7.03
CA PHE A 45 2.60 -11.46 -6.99
C PHE A 45 2.46 -10.47 -8.15
N ILE A 46 3.52 -9.74 -8.48
CA ILE A 46 3.49 -8.79 -9.60
C ILE A 46 3.34 -9.55 -10.93
N LYS A 47 4.14 -10.59 -11.14
CA LYS A 47 4.13 -11.37 -12.38
C LYS A 47 2.78 -12.04 -12.61
N ASP A 48 2.20 -12.68 -11.60
CA ASP A 48 0.88 -13.30 -11.69
C ASP A 48 -0.21 -12.31 -12.12
N GLY A 49 -0.18 -11.08 -11.59
CA GLY A 49 -1.12 -10.03 -12.00
C GLY A 49 -0.96 -9.64 -13.46
N ILE A 50 0.28 -9.44 -13.91
CA ILE A 50 0.57 -9.13 -15.32
C ILE A 50 0.12 -10.28 -16.24
N ASP A 51 0.43 -11.53 -15.90
CA ASP A 51 0.05 -12.71 -16.68
C ASP A 51 -1.47 -12.88 -16.78
N ARG A 52 -2.21 -12.44 -15.76
CA ARG A 52 -3.69 -12.44 -15.70
C ARG A 52 -4.34 -11.26 -16.43
N GLY A 53 -3.55 -10.36 -17.02
CA GLY A 53 -4.08 -9.16 -17.66
C GLY A 53 -4.56 -8.10 -16.66
N GLU A 54 -4.09 -8.11 -15.42
CA GLU A 54 -4.40 -7.09 -14.41
C GLU A 54 -3.44 -5.88 -14.53
N LYS A 55 -3.89 -4.71 -14.09
CA LYS A 55 -3.08 -3.49 -14.04
C LYS A 55 -2.15 -3.54 -12.83
N ALA A 56 -0.89 -3.14 -13.00
CA ALA A 56 0.08 -2.95 -11.94
C ALA A 56 0.45 -1.46 -11.84
N VAL A 57 0.28 -0.86 -10.66
CA VAL A 57 0.79 0.50 -10.36
C VAL A 57 1.77 0.38 -9.21
N HIS A 58 3.02 0.74 -9.47
CA HIS A 58 4.08 0.72 -8.47
C HIS A 58 4.55 2.15 -8.20
N VAL A 59 4.62 2.54 -6.93
CA VAL A 59 5.20 3.82 -6.52
C VAL A 59 6.54 3.57 -5.85
N VAL A 60 7.61 4.13 -6.41
CA VAL A 60 8.99 3.98 -5.93
C VAL A 60 9.70 5.34 -5.89
N LYS A 61 10.89 5.44 -5.28
CA LYS A 61 11.74 6.63 -5.40
C LYS A 61 12.16 6.84 -6.85
N ARG A 62 12.17 8.08 -7.37
CA ARG A 62 12.60 8.35 -8.76
C ARG A 62 13.96 7.73 -9.11
N SER A 63 14.95 7.83 -8.21
CA SER A 63 16.28 7.25 -8.42
C SER A 63 16.29 5.72 -8.50
N GLY A 64 15.24 5.06 -8.02
CA GLY A 64 15.09 3.60 -8.03
C GLY A 64 14.41 3.04 -9.29
N HIS A 65 13.87 3.88 -10.19
CA HIS A 65 13.09 3.42 -11.35
C HIS A 65 13.83 2.40 -12.21
N VAL A 66 15.09 2.70 -12.57
CA VAL A 66 15.88 1.85 -13.47
C VAL A 66 16.08 0.46 -12.85
N ASN A 67 16.58 0.40 -11.62
CA ASN A 67 16.75 -0.87 -10.89
C ASN A 67 15.42 -1.60 -10.66
N HIS A 68 14.32 -0.89 -10.42
CA HIS A 68 12.99 -1.50 -10.28
C HIS A 68 12.59 -2.22 -11.58
N LEU A 69 12.66 -1.53 -12.72
CA LEU A 69 12.34 -2.11 -14.03
C LEU A 69 13.28 -3.28 -14.40
N GLU A 70 14.57 -3.17 -14.10
CA GLU A 70 15.54 -4.25 -14.32
C GLU A 70 15.22 -5.50 -13.50
N ARG A 71 14.77 -5.35 -12.25
CA ARG A 71 14.36 -6.48 -11.41
C ARG A 71 13.10 -7.15 -11.93
N LEU A 72 12.12 -6.37 -12.41
CA LEU A 72 10.93 -6.92 -13.07
C LEU A 72 11.33 -7.71 -14.33
N ARG A 73 12.18 -7.14 -15.20
CA ARG A 73 12.68 -7.82 -16.41
C ARG A 73 13.43 -9.11 -16.08
N SER A 74 14.31 -9.06 -15.09
CA SER A 74 15.13 -10.21 -14.66
C SER A 74 14.30 -11.36 -14.11
N PHE A 75 13.10 -11.07 -13.60
CA PHE A 75 12.15 -12.07 -13.14
C PHE A 75 11.27 -12.65 -14.26
N GLY A 76 11.42 -12.17 -15.50
CA GLY A 76 10.68 -12.66 -16.67
C GLY A 76 9.37 -11.92 -16.94
N ILE A 77 9.22 -10.67 -16.47
CA ILE A 77 8.12 -9.79 -16.88
C ILE A 77 8.53 -9.07 -18.17
N ASP A 78 7.67 -9.10 -19.19
CA ASP A 78 7.82 -8.29 -20.40
C ASP A 78 7.45 -6.82 -20.08
N VAL A 79 8.41 -6.13 -19.48
CA VAL A 79 8.25 -4.76 -18.99
C VAL A 79 7.93 -3.80 -20.14
N ASP A 80 8.54 -3.98 -21.31
CA ASP A 80 8.35 -3.03 -22.42
C ASP A 80 6.92 -3.11 -22.95
N LYS A 81 6.38 -4.32 -23.12
CA LYS A 81 4.96 -4.54 -23.46
C LYS A 81 4.02 -4.05 -22.37
N ALA A 82 4.33 -4.32 -21.11
CA ALA A 82 3.48 -3.91 -19.99
C ALA A 82 3.44 -2.37 -19.87
N LEU A 83 4.55 -1.67 -20.07
CA LEU A 83 4.58 -0.21 -20.10
C LEU A 83 3.85 0.34 -21.33
N SER A 84 4.08 -0.21 -22.53
CA SER A 84 3.48 0.33 -23.77
C SER A 84 1.97 0.17 -23.84
N SER A 85 1.44 -0.91 -23.26
CA SER A 85 -0.02 -1.14 -23.12
C SER A 85 -0.64 -0.32 -21.97
N GLY A 86 0.21 0.29 -21.14
CA GLY A 86 -0.18 0.90 -19.88
C GLY A 86 -0.48 -0.12 -18.79
N GLN A 87 -0.37 -1.44 -19.01
CA GLN A 87 -0.63 -2.44 -17.97
C GLN A 87 0.25 -2.24 -16.72
N LEU A 88 1.48 -1.80 -16.90
CA LEU A 88 2.38 -1.38 -15.83
C LEU A 88 2.53 0.15 -15.83
N GLU A 89 2.32 0.79 -14.68
CA GLU A 89 2.71 2.18 -14.43
C GLU A 89 3.69 2.22 -13.25
N VAL A 90 4.88 2.81 -13.46
CA VAL A 90 5.86 3.07 -12.39
C VAL A 90 5.90 4.56 -12.14
N LEU A 91 5.34 4.97 -11.00
CA LEU A 91 5.26 6.35 -10.56
C LEU A 91 6.36 6.64 -9.57
N ASP A 92 6.84 7.88 -9.57
CA ASP A 92 7.75 8.33 -8.53
C ASP A 92 6.97 8.90 -7.33
N TRP A 93 7.45 8.65 -6.11
CA TRP A 93 6.77 9.17 -4.92
C TRP A 93 6.83 10.70 -4.86
N GLU A 94 7.78 11.33 -5.54
CA GLU A 94 7.98 12.78 -5.56
C GLU A 94 6.82 13.50 -6.27
N SER A 95 6.28 12.88 -7.32
CA SER A 95 5.12 13.37 -8.07
C SER A 95 3.79 12.82 -7.57
N THR A 96 3.82 11.76 -6.75
CA THR A 96 2.64 11.09 -6.20
C THR A 96 2.36 11.53 -4.76
N TYR A 97 3.11 11.02 -3.78
CA TYR A 97 2.88 11.31 -2.36
C TYR A 97 3.36 12.71 -1.96
N LEU A 98 4.50 13.13 -2.50
CA LEU A 98 5.15 14.41 -2.19
C LEU A 98 4.90 15.48 -3.26
N SER A 99 3.79 15.35 -3.99
CA SER A 99 3.44 16.25 -5.08
C SER A 99 3.31 17.69 -4.57
N GLY A 100 4.09 18.61 -5.14
CA GLY A 100 4.19 19.99 -4.64
C GLY A 100 5.16 20.18 -3.47
N GLY A 101 6.03 19.19 -3.19
CA GLY A 101 7.10 19.27 -2.19
C GLY A 101 6.66 18.98 -0.75
N ARG A 102 5.46 18.46 -0.56
CA ARG A 102 4.88 18.13 0.76
C ARG A 102 3.89 16.97 0.63
N PHE A 103 3.61 16.30 1.74
CA PHE A 103 2.51 15.36 1.84
C PHE A 103 1.22 16.10 2.21
N GLU A 104 0.12 15.77 1.52
CA GLU A 104 -1.21 16.33 1.78
C GLU A 104 -2.23 15.22 1.91
N ILE A 105 -2.50 14.80 3.15
CA ILE A 105 -3.43 13.72 3.50
C ILE A 105 -4.81 13.86 2.83
N SER A 106 -5.31 15.10 2.69
CA SER A 106 -6.61 15.39 2.08
C SER A 106 -6.73 14.99 0.61
N LYS A 107 -5.60 14.90 -0.12
CA LYS A 107 -5.57 14.59 -1.55
C LYS A 107 -5.54 13.09 -1.82
N MET A 108 -5.01 12.30 -0.90
CA MET A 108 -4.70 10.90 -1.15
C MET A 108 -5.93 9.99 -1.42
N PRO A 109 -7.08 10.19 -0.76
CA PRO A 109 -8.31 9.48 -1.12
C PRO A 109 -8.66 9.59 -2.61
N ASP A 110 -8.55 10.79 -3.18
CA ASP A 110 -8.86 11.03 -4.57
C ASP A 110 -7.82 10.43 -5.51
N VAL A 111 -6.54 10.42 -5.11
CA VAL A 111 -5.46 9.76 -5.88
C VAL A 111 -5.76 8.28 -6.03
N ILE A 112 -6.06 7.57 -4.94
CA ILE A 112 -6.35 6.13 -4.98
C ILE A 112 -7.61 5.83 -5.79
N ARG A 113 -8.70 6.57 -5.57
CA ARG A 113 -9.95 6.38 -6.35
C ARG A 113 -9.75 6.62 -7.84
N LYS A 114 -8.97 7.64 -8.21
CA LYS A 114 -8.62 7.94 -9.61
C LYS A 114 -7.81 6.80 -10.24
N LEU A 115 -6.83 6.24 -9.54
CA LEU A 115 -6.04 5.11 -10.04
C LEU A 115 -6.91 3.88 -10.30
N ILE A 116 -7.79 3.53 -9.37
CA ILE A 116 -8.71 2.39 -9.51
C ILE A 116 -9.69 2.62 -10.66
N SER A 117 -10.31 3.80 -10.70
CA SER A 117 -11.29 4.15 -11.76
C SER A 117 -10.65 4.23 -13.14
N LYS A 118 -9.44 4.79 -13.25
CA LYS A 118 -8.65 4.82 -14.49
C LYS A 118 -8.33 3.41 -14.97
N SER A 119 -7.84 2.54 -14.08
CA SER A 119 -7.54 1.13 -14.39
C SER A 119 -8.78 0.41 -14.97
N ARG A 120 -9.96 0.61 -14.39
CA ARG A 120 -11.21 0.05 -14.91
C ARG A 120 -11.62 0.64 -16.25
N ALA A 121 -11.51 1.96 -16.42
CA ALA A 121 -11.83 2.64 -17.68
C ALA A 121 -10.93 2.19 -18.85
N GLU A 122 -9.69 1.81 -18.56
CA GLU A 122 -8.75 1.23 -19.53
C GLU A 122 -9.02 -0.25 -19.83
N GLY A 123 -10.02 -0.86 -19.19
CA GLY A 123 -10.45 -2.24 -19.46
C GLY A 123 -9.75 -3.31 -18.60
N TYR A 124 -8.93 -2.93 -17.62
CA TYR A 124 -8.28 -3.90 -16.75
C TYR A 124 -9.25 -4.40 -15.67
N PRO A 125 -9.30 -5.72 -15.39
CA PRO A 125 -10.26 -6.29 -14.45
C PRO A 125 -9.94 -5.97 -12.98
N ARG A 126 -8.67 -5.66 -12.69
CA ARG A 126 -8.14 -5.35 -11.35
C ARG A 126 -6.90 -4.47 -11.45
N LEU A 127 -6.68 -3.67 -10.41
CA LEU A 127 -5.46 -2.96 -10.08
C LEU A 127 -4.73 -3.67 -8.92
N ARG A 128 -3.44 -3.97 -9.09
CA ARG A 128 -2.50 -4.30 -8.01
C ARG A 128 -1.65 -3.06 -7.73
N TYR A 129 -1.79 -2.50 -6.53
CA TYR A 129 -1.03 -1.33 -6.11
C TYR A 129 0.10 -1.74 -5.15
N VAL A 130 1.32 -1.29 -5.42
CA VAL A 130 2.49 -1.50 -4.56
C VAL A 130 3.16 -0.16 -4.31
N GLY A 131 3.08 0.35 -3.09
CA GLY A 131 3.72 1.61 -2.69
C GLY A 131 4.95 1.35 -1.83
N ASN A 132 6.12 1.87 -2.23
CA ASN A 132 7.24 2.01 -1.30
C ASN A 132 6.93 3.16 -0.35
N MET A 133 6.99 2.92 0.96
CA MET A 133 6.61 3.89 1.98
C MET A 133 7.75 4.75 2.50
N GLU A 134 9.01 4.49 2.12
CA GLU A 134 10.19 5.22 2.62
C GLU A 134 10.12 6.75 2.40
N TRP A 135 9.25 7.23 1.51
CA TRP A 135 8.93 8.67 1.41
C TRP A 135 8.46 9.28 2.73
N SER A 136 7.87 8.49 3.63
CA SER A 136 7.42 8.94 4.95
C SER A 136 8.55 9.15 5.95
N LEU A 137 9.77 8.69 5.61
CA LEU A 137 11.00 8.97 6.35
C LEU A 137 11.73 10.21 5.83
N GLU A 138 11.29 10.78 4.72
CA GLU A 138 11.85 12.03 4.17
C GLU A 138 11.52 13.21 5.10
N LYS A 139 12.27 14.31 4.98
CA LYS A 139 12.06 15.52 5.81
C LYS A 139 11.02 16.49 5.23
N SER A 140 10.15 16.00 4.36
CA SER A 140 9.15 16.83 3.67
C SER A 140 8.00 17.19 4.63
N PRO A 141 7.43 18.38 4.57
CA PRO A 141 6.29 18.74 5.42
C PRO A 141 5.10 17.79 5.23
N GLY A 142 4.42 17.42 6.32
CA GLY A 142 3.20 16.61 6.31
C GLY A 142 3.44 15.11 6.41
N VAL A 143 4.67 14.60 6.25
CA VAL A 143 4.96 13.16 6.34
C VAL A 143 4.60 12.56 7.70
N GLU A 144 4.54 13.39 8.75
CA GLU A 144 4.06 13.05 10.08
C GLU A 144 2.59 12.54 10.10
N ASP A 145 1.81 12.87 9.08
CA ASP A 145 0.42 12.44 8.94
C ASP A 145 0.28 11.05 8.29
N VAL A 146 1.39 10.35 7.97
CA VAL A 146 1.37 9.06 7.25
C VAL A 146 0.49 8.02 7.93
N ILE A 147 0.53 7.88 9.25
CA ILE A 147 -0.29 6.87 9.94
C ILE A 147 -1.77 7.25 9.94
N GLU A 148 -2.08 8.55 10.02
CA GLU A 148 -3.46 9.02 9.88
C GLU A 148 -3.96 8.73 8.45
N TYR A 149 -3.11 8.97 7.46
CA TYR A 149 -3.39 8.65 6.07
C TYR A 149 -3.71 7.16 5.87
N GLU A 150 -2.85 6.28 6.37
CA GLU A 150 -3.03 4.83 6.26
C GLU A 150 -4.34 4.38 6.94
N SER A 151 -4.69 4.97 8.09
CA SER A 151 -5.98 4.71 8.74
C SER A 151 -7.17 5.14 7.88
N ARG A 152 -7.06 6.28 7.18
CA ARG A 152 -8.13 6.82 6.31
C ARG A 152 -8.25 6.10 4.97
N LEU A 153 -7.25 5.33 4.55
CA LEU A 153 -7.34 4.48 3.36
C LEU A 153 -8.33 3.34 3.55
N HIS A 154 -8.41 2.77 4.75
CA HIS A 154 -9.21 1.59 5.02
C HIS A 154 -10.65 1.65 4.48
N PRO A 155 -11.49 2.66 4.81
CA PRO A 155 -12.87 2.71 4.32
C PRO A 155 -12.97 2.84 2.80
N ILE A 156 -11.97 3.47 2.16
CA ILE A 156 -11.90 3.61 0.71
C ILE A 156 -11.63 2.26 0.06
N LEU A 157 -10.69 1.50 0.62
CA LEU A 157 -10.30 0.20 0.07
C LEU A 157 -11.38 -0.87 0.28
N LEU A 158 -12.30 -0.71 1.24
CA LEU A 158 -13.48 -1.58 1.36
C LEU A 158 -14.43 -1.46 0.15
N GLU A 159 -14.42 -0.32 -0.55
CA GLU A 159 -15.24 -0.10 -1.74
C GLU A 159 -14.75 -0.94 -2.95
N TYR A 160 -13.53 -1.50 -2.89
CA TYR A 160 -12.87 -2.09 -4.05
C TYR A 160 -12.21 -3.46 -3.76
N PRO A 161 -12.19 -4.38 -4.75
CA PRO A 161 -11.46 -5.63 -4.67
C PRO A 161 -9.94 -5.49 -4.93
N ASP A 162 -9.38 -4.29 -4.96
CA ASP A 162 -8.03 -4.06 -5.46
C ASP A 162 -7.00 -4.18 -4.31
N PRO A 163 -5.99 -5.08 -4.39
CA PRO A 163 -4.95 -5.18 -3.38
C PRO A 163 -4.03 -3.96 -3.38
N VAL A 164 -3.76 -3.48 -2.17
CA VAL A 164 -2.84 -2.39 -1.88
C VAL A 164 -1.79 -2.90 -0.91
N ILE A 165 -0.53 -2.88 -1.34
CA ILE A 165 0.62 -3.28 -0.53
C ILE A 165 1.48 -2.04 -0.24
N CYS A 166 1.50 -1.63 1.02
CA CYS A 166 2.39 -0.60 1.54
C CYS A 166 3.67 -1.28 2.05
N CYS A 167 4.82 -0.99 1.42
CA CYS A 167 6.10 -1.65 1.66
C CYS A 167 6.99 -0.82 2.60
N TYR A 168 7.47 -1.45 3.66
CA TYR A 168 8.27 -0.85 4.73
C TYR A 168 9.58 -1.64 4.91
N ASP A 169 10.72 -0.93 4.91
CA ASP A 169 12.01 -1.53 5.26
C ASP A 169 12.24 -1.52 6.77
N VAL A 170 12.18 -2.70 7.41
CA VAL A 170 12.33 -2.83 8.86
C VAL A 170 13.70 -2.39 9.37
N GLY A 171 14.71 -2.28 8.50
CA GLY A 171 16.02 -1.72 8.85
C GLY A 171 16.04 -0.20 8.97
N GLN A 172 15.03 0.49 8.42
CA GLN A 172 14.96 1.95 8.36
C GLN A 172 13.87 2.52 9.28
N TYR A 173 12.79 1.78 9.53
CA TYR A 173 11.69 2.24 10.37
C TYR A 173 11.95 2.02 11.87
N PRO A 174 11.72 3.05 12.71
CA PRO A 174 11.71 2.91 14.16
C PRO A 174 10.67 1.89 14.65
N ALA A 175 10.96 1.20 15.76
CA ALA A 175 10.10 0.13 16.27
C ALA A 175 8.69 0.60 16.67
N ASP A 176 8.56 1.82 17.21
CA ASP A 176 7.28 2.45 17.52
C ASP A 176 6.46 2.74 16.26
N SER A 177 7.12 3.15 15.16
CA SER A 177 6.47 3.32 13.86
C SER A 177 5.92 2.00 13.32
N ILE A 178 6.66 0.90 13.45
CA ILE A 178 6.19 -0.44 13.04
C ILE A 178 4.92 -0.84 13.81
N VAL A 179 4.86 -0.56 15.12
CA VAL A 179 3.66 -0.81 15.92
C VAL A 179 2.48 0.01 15.40
N GLU A 180 2.67 1.29 15.10
CA GLU A 180 1.61 2.14 14.57
C GLU A 180 1.15 1.70 13.16
N ILE A 181 2.08 1.28 12.29
CA ILE A 181 1.77 0.71 10.97
C ILE A 181 0.91 -0.55 11.10
N LEU A 182 1.26 -1.46 12.01
CA LEU A 182 0.44 -2.65 12.28
C LEU A 182 -0.98 -2.29 12.71
N ARG A 183 -1.19 -1.18 13.41
CA ARG A 183 -2.54 -0.83 13.89
C ARG A 183 -3.50 -0.38 12.79
N VAL A 184 -2.96 0.03 11.63
CA VAL A 184 -3.74 0.62 10.53
C VAL A 184 -3.82 -0.27 9.27
N HIS A 185 -3.22 -1.47 9.31
CA HIS A 185 -3.28 -2.45 8.22
C HIS A 185 -3.93 -3.76 8.67
N GLN A 186 -4.82 -4.29 7.84
CA GLN A 186 -5.58 -5.51 8.17
C GLN A 186 -4.78 -6.79 7.93
N VAL A 187 -3.73 -6.73 7.10
CA VAL A 187 -2.89 -7.86 6.71
C VAL A 187 -1.44 -7.45 6.86
N ALA A 188 -0.62 -8.38 7.34
CA ALA A 188 0.82 -8.20 7.45
C ALA A 188 1.55 -9.26 6.61
N VAL A 189 2.62 -8.86 5.93
CA VAL A 189 3.61 -9.75 5.35
C VAL A 189 4.89 -9.60 6.14
N VAL A 190 5.30 -10.66 6.83
CA VAL A 190 6.51 -10.69 7.67
C VAL A 190 7.33 -11.92 7.33
N CYS A 191 8.60 -11.74 6.97
CA CYS A 191 9.49 -12.85 6.57
C CYS A 191 8.89 -13.74 5.44
N GLY A 192 8.11 -13.13 4.54
CA GLY A 192 7.42 -13.84 3.45
C GLY A 192 6.13 -14.58 3.86
N HIS A 193 5.72 -14.51 5.13
CA HIS A 193 4.47 -15.07 5.60
C HIS A 193 3.36 -14.01 5.61
N VAL A 194 2.23 -14.32 4.98
CA VAL A 194 1.03 -13.47 4.96
C VAL A 194 0.10 -13.92 6.08
N SER A 195 -0.36 -12.99 6.90
CA SER A 195 -1.40 -13.28 7.90
C SER A 195 -2.35 -12.10 8.08
N GLU A 196 -3.59 -12.39 8.48
CA GLU A 196 -4.44 -11.36 9.08
C GLU A 196 -3.72 -10.78 10.30
N ASN A 197 -3.82 -9.46 10.45
CA ASN A 197 -3.09 -8.74 11.47
C ASN A 197 -3.95 -8.58 12.73
N PRO A 198 -3.60 -9.23 13.85
CA PRO A 198 -4.40 -9.18 15.08
C PRO A 198 -4.34 -7.83 15.78
N TYR A 199 -3.41 -6.94 15.40
CA TYR A 199 -3.24 -5.62 15.99
C TYR A 199 -4.04 -4.52 15.30
N PHE A 200 -4.71 -4.84 14.19
CA PHE A 200 -5.54 -3.91 13.45
C PHE A 200 -6.68 -3.36 14.33
N VAL A 201 -6.85 -2.04 14.33
CA VAL A 201 -8.00 -1.35 14.92
C VAL A 201 -8.73 -0.56 13.85
N THR A 202 -10.04 -0.32 14.03
CA THR A 202 -10.79 0.45 13.03
C THR A 202 -10.32 1.91 12.98
N PRO A 203 -10.48 2.60 11.84
CA PRO A 203 -10.07 4.00 11.72
C PRO A 203 -10.72 4.90 12.80
N ASP A 204 -12.00 4.69 13.10
CA ASP A 204 -12.70 5.44 14.16
C ASP A 204 -12.06 5.22 15.53
N GLN A 205 -11.72 3.96 15.87
CA GLN A 205 -11.04 3.64 17.12
C GLN A 205 -9.65 4.30 17.18
N TYR A 206 -8.87 4.14 16.11
CA TYR A 206 -7.52 4.70 16.01
C TYR A 206 -7.50 6.23 16.16
N LEU A 207 -8.38 6.93 15.43
CA LEU A 207 -8.50 8.39 15.47
C LEU A 207 -8.95 8.89 16.86
N GLN A 208 -9.89 8.19 17.51
CA GLN A 208 -10.31 8.51 18.88
C GLN A 208 -9.16 8.38 19.88
N GLU A 209 -8.34 7.35 19.77
CA GLU A 209 -7.18 7.16 20.65
C GLU A 209 -6.12 8.23 20.46
N ARG A 210 -5.80 8.59 19.20
CA ARG A 210 -4.89 9.70 18.89
C ARG A 210 -5.36 11.02 19.49
N LEU A 211 -6.65 11.34 19.36
CA LEU A 211 -7.21 12.55 19.96
C LEU A 211 -7.05 12.57 21.49
N ARG A 212 -7.22 11.43 22.17
CA ARG A 212 -7.04 11.31 23.62
C ARG A 212 -5.59 11.51 24.05
N VAL A 213 -4.62 11.01 23.29
CA VAL A 213 -3.20 11.22 23.57
C VAL A 213 -2.83 12.70 23.40
N ASN A 214 -3.29 13.33 22.32
CA ASN A 214 -3.01 14.75 22.07
C ASN A 214 -3.58 15.66 23.16
N VAL A 215 -4.79 15.39 23.66
CA VAL A 215 -5.39 16.14 24.79
C VAL A 215 -4.61 15.96 26.09
N ARG A 216 -4.04 14.78 26.34
CA ARG A 216 -3.22 14.52 27.53
C ARG A 216 -1.85 15.20 27.48
N CYS A 217 -1.24 15.34 26.31
CA CYS A 217 0.03 16.07 26.17
C CYS A 217 -0.15 17.59 26.31
N THR A 218 -1.26 18.16 25.82
CA THR A 218 -1.53 19.61 25.91
C THR A 218 -1.99 20.08 27.29
N THR A 219 -2.43 19.17 28.16
CA THR A 219 -2.87 19.48 29.53
C THR A 219 -1.76 19.33 30.59
N VAL A 220 -0.57 18.89 30.18
CA VAL A 220 0.61 18.69 31.06
C VAL A 220 1.74 19.69 30.73
N SER A 221 1.45 20.73 29.93
CA SER A 221 2.40 21.82 29.60
C SER A 221 2.17 23.05 30.46
#